data_AF-A0A1X0QE78-F1
#
_entry.id   AF-A0A1X0QE78-F1
#
_cell.length_a   1.000
_cell.length_b   1.000
_cell.length_c   1.000
_cell.angle_alpha   90.00
_cell.angle_beta   90.00
_cell.angle_gamma   90.00
#
_symmetry.space_group_name_H-M   'P 1'
#
loop_
_entity.id
_entity.type
_entity.pdbx_description
1 polymer ?
#
loop_
_entity_poly.entity_id
_entity_poly.type
_entity_poly.pdbx_seq_one_letter_code
_entity_poly.pdbx_strand_id
1 'polypeptide(L)'
;MKHNEETTIKIIDCKEEIEKIYQDKGKPKRTRRKLTPLQIDALEEIYLKNNYPKKEDFIAISNMLVIPLKNCKIWFQNRRAKQKNDFYDDYRKQTYNQDSSEMYYQFNH
;
A
#
# COMPACT_ATOMS: atom_id res chain seq x y z
N MET A 1 27.40 24.21 -16.66
CA MET A 1 27.79 22.90 -16.08
C MET A 1 26.55 22.25 -15.48
N LYS A 2 26.41 20.94 -15.68
CA LYS A 2 25.53 19.96 -14.99
C LYS A 2 24.24 20.46 -14.30
N HIS A 3 23.09 20.23 -14.95
CA HIS A 3 21.92 19.70 -14.23
C HIS A 3 22.14 18.19 -14.02
N ASN A 4 21.66 17.64 -12.89
CA ASN A 4 21.56 16.21 -12.44
C ASN A 4 21.83 16.18 -10.90
N GLU A 5 21.20 15.43 -9.98
CA GLU A 5 20.17 14.36 -9.93
C GLU A 5 19.43 14.50 -8.56
N GLU A 6 18.30 13.88 -8.20
CA GLU A 6 17.31 13.02 -8.87
C GLU A 6 15.93 13.17 -8.14
N THR A 7 14.81 12.94 -8.83
CA THR A 7 13.60 12.29 -8.25
C THR A 7 12.82 11.60 -9.38
N THR A 8 13.15 10.35 -9.66
CA THR A 8 12.48 9.53 -10.68
C THR A 8 11.12 9.10 -10.17
N ILE A 9 10.14 10.00 -10.32
CA ILE A 9 8.72 9.67 -10.20
C ILE A 9 8.47 8.55 -11.22
N LYS A 10 8.09 7.36 -10.73
CA LYS A 10 7.77 6.22 -11.58
C LYS A 10 6.50 6.53 -12.37
N ILE A 11 6.69 7.09 -13.56
CA ILE A 11 5.63 7.31 -14.55
C ILE A 11 4.98 5.95 -14.82
N ILE A 12 3.65 5.91 -14.71
CA ILE A 12 2.86 4.71 -14.99
C ILE A 12 2.87 4.53 -16.51
N ASP A 13 3.85 3.78 -17.01
CA ASP A 13 4.07 3.55 -18.44
C ASP A 13 3.12 2.48 -19.00
N CYS A 14 1.83 2.79 -18.93
CA CYS A 14 0.75 2.07 -19.58
C CYS A 14 -0.23 3.12 -20.12
N LYS A 15 0.06 3.64 -21.33
CA LYS A 15 -0.78 4.60 -22.07
C LYS A 15 -2.27 4.22 -22.04
N GLU A 16 -2.57 2.93 -22.14
CA GLU A 16 -3.91 2.34 -22.07
C GLU A 16 -4.65 2.64 -20.74
N GLU A 17 -3.96 2.56 -19.60
CA GLU A 17 -4.57 2.82 -18.29
C GLU A 17 -4.77 4.32 -18.06
N ILE A 18 -3.89 5.15 -18.62
CA ILE A 18 -4.07 6.60 -18.69
C ILE A 18 -5.31 6.94 -19.54
N GLU A 19 -5.43 6.44 -20.77
CA GLU A 19 -6.60 6.67 -21.64
C GLU A 19 -7.91 6.22 -20.97
N LYS A 20 -7.88 5.11 -20.23
CA LYS A 20 -9.02 4.61 -19.43
C LYS A 20 -9.43 5.58 -18.32
N ILE A 21 -8.48 6.27 -17.69
CA ILE A 21 -8.75 7.32 -16.69
C ILE A 21 -9.30 8.58 -17.35
N TYR A 22 -8.83 8.95 -18.54
CA TYR A 22 -9.39 10.09 -19.31
C TYR A 22 -10.84 9.85 -19.73
N GLN A 23 -11.19 8.63 -20.15
CA GLN A 23 -12.57 8.18 -20.40
C GLN A 23 -13.45 8.19 -19.14
N ASP A 24 -12.88 8.04 -17.94
CA ASP A 24 -13.61 7.99 -16.66
C ASP A 24 -13.86 9.37 -16.03
N LYS A 25 -13.40 10.47 -16.65
CA LYS A 25 -13.48 11.84 -16.09
C LYS A 25 -14.89 12.36 -15.79
N GLY A 26 -15.93 11.75 -16.37
CA GLY A 26 -17.34 12.04 -16.05
C GLY A 26 -17.97 11.14 -15.00
N LYS A 27 -17.30 10.05 -14.56
CA LYS A 27 -17.88 9.13 -13.55
C LYS A 27 -17.59 9.66 -12.14
N PRO A 28 -18.57 9.58 -11.20
CA PRO A 28 -18.34 9.96 -9.82
C PRO A 28 -17.20 9.12 -9.24
N LYS A 29 -16.18 9.77 -8.67
CA LYS A 29 -15.08 9.11 -7.95
C LYS A 29 -15.69 8.13 -6.94
N ARG A 30 -15.42 6.83 -7.10
CA ARG A 30 -16.01 5.76 -6.28
C ARG A 30 -15.99 6.16 -4.79
N THR A 31 -17.17 6.30 -4.20
CA THR A 31 -17.32 6.72 -2.80
C THR A 31 -16.47 5.85 -1.90
N ARG A 32 -15.64 6.48 -1.06
CA ARG A 32 -14.74 5.78 -0.14
C ARG A 32 -15.56 5.03 0.92
N ARG A 33 -15.81 3.74 0.70
CA ARG A 33 -16.44 2.86 1.71
C ARG A 33 -15.50 2.74 2.91
N LYS A 34 -15.94 3.26 4.06
CA LYS A 34 -15.29 3.00 5.36
C LYS A 34 -15.55 1.53 5.75
N LEU A 35 -14.55 0.85 6.29
CA LEU A 35 -14.72 -0.44 6.95
C LEU A 35 -15.17 -0.21 8.40
N THR A 36 -15.92 -1.13 8.97
CA THR A 36 -16.26 -1.11 10.41
C THR A 36 -15.05 -1.53 11.25
N PRO A 37 -14.99 -1.21 12.56
CA PRO A 37 -13.93 -1.69 13.44
C PRO A 37 -13.79 -3.22 13.39
N LEU A 38 -14.89 -3.96 13.57
CA LEU A 38 -14.93 -5.43 13.46
C LEU A 38 -14.35 -5.97 12.14
N GLN A 39 -14.59 -5.28 11.02
CA GLN A 39 -14.00 -5.64 9.72
C GLN A 39 -12.49 -5.40 9.66
N ILE A 40 -11.99 -4.35 10.34
CA ILE A 40 -10.56 -4.04 10.43
C ILE A 40 -9.87 -5.06 11.35
N ASP A 41 -10.45 -5.33 12.52
CA ASP A 41 -9.90 -6.26 13.51
C ASP A 41 -9.75 -7.68 12.91
N ALA A 42 -10.78 -8.17 12.22
CA ALA A 42 -10.71 -9.45 11.51
C ALA A 42 -9.67 -9.45 10.37
N LEU A 43 -9.48 -8.34 9.65
CA LEU A 43 -8.43 -8.22 8.63
C LEU A 43 -7.02 -8.25 9.25
N GLU A 44 -6.83 -7.62 10.40
CA GLU A 44 -5.57 -7.67 11.17
C GLU A 44 -5.26 -9.10 11.66
N GLU A 45 -6.23 -9.81 12.25
CA GLU A 45 -6.04 -11.21 12.68
C GLU A 45 -5.63 -12.14 11.53
N ILE A 46 -6.22 -11.94 10.34
CA ILE A 46 -5.89 -12.72 9.15
C ILE A 46 -4.52 -12.32 8.61
N TYR A 47 -4.19 -11.03 8.64
CA TYR A 47 -2.88 -10.52 8.22
C TYR A 47 -1.72 -11.05 9.08
N LEU A 48 -1.93 -11.17 10.39
CA LEU A 48 -0.95 -11.77 11.32
C LEU A 48 -0.68 -13.25 11.02
N LYS A 49 -1.67 -13.98 10.48
CA LYS A 49 -1.54 -15.38 10.06
C LYS A 49 -0.91 -15.52 8.67
N ASN A 50 -1.28 -14.65 7.73
CA ASN A 50 -0.73 -14.61 6.38
C ASN A 50 -0.81 -13.19 5.78
N ASN A 51 0.34 -12.53 5.63
CA ASN A 51 0.45 -11.20 5.03
C ASN A 51 0.46 -11.20 3.48
N TYR A 52 0.52 -12.37 2.83
CA TYR A 52 0.36 -12.56 1.38
C TYR A 52 -0.66 -13.68 1.04
N PRO A 53 -1.98 -13.46 1.29
CA PRO A 53 -3.02 -14.43 0.92
C PRO A 53 -3.04 -14.74 -0.58
N LYS A 54 -3.39 -15.96 -0.94
CA LYS A 54 -3.61 -16.39 -2.33
C LYS A 54 -4.95 -15.86 -2.86
N LYS A 55 -5.19 -16.03 -4.17
CA LYS A 55 -6.44 -15.58 -4.82
C LYS A 55 -7.70 -16.17 -4.16
N GLU A 56 -7.65 -17.44 -3.78
CA GLU A 56 -8.73 -18.17 -3.12
C GLU A 56 -8.99 -17.64 -1.71
N ASP A 57 -7.94 -17.47 -0.90
CA ASP A 57 -8.01 -16.84 0.43
C ASP A 57 -8.69 -15.47 0.36
N PHE A 58 -8.28 -14.62 -0.61
CA PHE A 58 -8.92 -13.32 -0.81
C PHE A 58 -10.42 -13.41 -1.13
N ILE A 59 -10.88 -14.45 -1.84
CA ILE A 59 -12.30 -14.70 -2.11
C ILE A 59 -13.02 -15.11 -0.82
N ALA A 60 -12.42 -16.01 -0.03
CA ALA A 60 -12.97 -16.43 1.26
C ALA A 60 -13.11 -15.23 2.23
N ILE A 61 -12.07 -14.40 2.36
CA ILE A 61 -12.07 -13.17 3.17
C ILE A 61 -13.13 -12.17 2.68
N SER A 62 -13.25 -12.00 1.35
CA SER A 62 -14.23 -11.12 0.72
C SER A 62 -15.66 -11.50 1.06
N ASN A 63 -15.97 -12.80 1.01
CA ASN A 63 -17.28 -13.34 1.35
C ASN A 63 -17.54 -13.26 2.86
N MET A 64 -16.59 -13.71 3.69
CA MET A 64 -16.70 -13.73 5.16
C MET A 64 -16.98 -12.35 5.76
N LEU A 65 -16.30 -11.31 5.28
CA LEU A 65 -16.40 -9.96 5.85
C LEU A 65 -17.39 -9.05 5.10
N VAL A 66 -18.00 -9.52 4.00
CA VAL A 66 -18.86 -8.74 3.09
C VAL A 66 -18.16 -7.46 2.58
N ILE A 67 -16.86 -7.62 2.27
CA ILE A 67 -15.97 -6.59 1.72
C ILE A 67 -15.66 -6.96 0.27
N PRO A 68 -15.72 -6.03 -0.70
CA PRO A 68 -15.40 -6.35 -2.09
C PRO A 68 -13.94 -6.82 -2.22
N LEU A 69 -13.69 -7.86 -3.01
CA LEU A 69 -12.36 -8.46 -3.24
C LEU A 69 -11.24 -7.42 -3.50
N LYS A 70 -11.55 -6.37 -4.27
CA LYS A 70 -10.63 -5.25 -4.55
C LYS A 70 -10.25 -4.49 -3.28
N ASN A 71 -11.19 -4.24 -2.38
CA ASN A 71 -10.96 -3.53 -1.13
C ASN A 71 -10.13 -4.39 -0.16
N CYS A 72 -10.34 -5.71 -0.10
CA CYS A 72 -9.47 -6.62 0.66
C CYS A 72 -8.03 -6.53 0.14
N LYS A 73 -7.81 -6.65 -1.18
CA LYS A 73 -6.48 -6.54 -1.79
C LYS A 73 -5.79 -5.20 -1.50
N ILE A 74 -6.52 -4.09 -1.64
CA ILE A 74 -6.01 -2.74 -1.32
C ILE A 74 -5.68 -2.61 0.17
N TRP A 75 -6.51 -3.15 1.07
CA TRP A 75 -6.24 -3.12 2.50
C TRP A 75 -4.93 -3.86 2.82
N PHE A 76 -4.74 -5.08 2.30
CA PHE A 76 -3.49 -5.84 2.50
C PHE A 76 -2.26 -5.15 1.89
N GLN A 77 -2.40 -4.48 0.74
CA GLN A 77 -1.34 -3.66 0.14
C GLN A 77 -0.97 -2.47 1.05
N ASN A 78 -1.97 -1.71 1.50
CA ASN A 78 -1.79 -0.58 2.40
C ASN A 78 -1.24 -1.01 3.76
N ARG A 79 -1.62 -2.19 4.26
CA ARG A 79 -1.16 -2.72 5.54
C ARG A 79 0.32 -3.10 5.53
N ARG A 80 0.81 -3.70 4.44
CA ARG A 80 2.25 -3.91 4.21
C ARG A 80 3.01 -2.60 4.05
N ALA A 81 2.45 -1.64 3.31
CA ALA A 81 3.05 -0.31 3.17
C ALA A 81 3.17 0.40 4.53
N LYS A 82 2.12 0.34 5.36
CA LYS A 82 2.15 0.83 6.73
C LYS A 82 3.22 0.11 7.57
N GLN A 83 3.27 -1.22 7.56
CA GLN A 83 4.29 -1.97 8.32
C GLN A 83 5.72 -1.55 7.96
N LYS A 84 5.98 -1.29 6.67
CA LYS A 84 7.29 -0.78 6.21
C LYS A 84 7.57 0.63 6.74
N ASN A 85 6.57 1.52 6.74
CA ASN A 85 6.70 2.87 7.28
C ASN A 85 6.87 2.87 8.80
N ASP A 86 6.11 2.03 9.53
CA ASP A 86 6.21 1.88 10.98
C ASP A 86 7.64 1.44 11.37
N PHE A 87 8.26 0.53 10.59
CA PHE A 87 9.67 0.13 10.78
C PHE A 87 10.66 1.25 10.45
N TYR A 88 10.43 2.03 9.38
CA TYR A 88 11.24 3.20 9.06
C TYR A 88 11.16 4.28 10.16
N ASP A 89 9.96 4.54 10.69
CA ASP A 89 9.73 5.52 11.74
C ASP A 89 10.29 5.07 13.11
N ASP A 90 10.28 3.77 13.40
CA ASP A 90 10.93 3.20 14.58
C ASP A 90 12.46 3.28 14.47
N TYR A 91 13.02 2.86 13.33
CA TYR A 91 14.45 2.97 13.06
C TYR A 91 14.93 4.43 13.06
N ARG A 92 14.17 5.36 12.47
CA ARG A 92 14.44 6.81 12.52
C ARG A 92 14.47 7.35 13.95
N LYS A 93 13.65 6.85 14.86
CA LYS A 93 13.67 7.27 16.29
C LYS A 93 14.91 6.74 17.00
N GLN A 94 15.40 5.56 16.62
CA GLN A 94 16.65 5.01 17.14
C GLN A 94 17.87 5.77 16.59
N THR A 95 17.89 6.09 15.29
CA THR A 95 19.01 6.79 14.61
C THR A 95 18.99 8.31 14.78
N TYR A 96 18.01 8.91 15.47
CA TYR A 96 17.98 10.36 15.72
C TYR A 96 19.10 10.89 16.64
N ASN A 97 20.05 10.03 17.01
CA ASN A 97 21.30 10.37 17.71
C ASN A 97 22.58 10.16 16.86
N GLN A 98 22.51 9.57 15.66
CA GLN A 98 23.67 9.39 14.77
C GLN A 98 23.29 9.25 13.28
N ASP A 99 23.96 10.08 12.46
CA ASP A 99 24.03 10.21 11.00
C ASP A 99 22.98 9.54 10.07
N SER A 100 22.46 10.32 9.12
CA SER A 100 21.39 9.93 8.19
C SER A 100 21.85 9.08 7.00
N SER A 101 23.16 8.88 6.79
CA SER A 101 23.69 8.15 5.64
C SER A 101 23.38 6.65 5.68
N GLU A 102 23.48 6.02 6.87
CA GLU A 102 23.24 4.59 7.09
C GLU A 102 21.81 4.16 6.64
N MET A 103 20.84 5.05 6.85
CA MET A 103 19.42 4.88 6.48
C MET A 103 19.19 4.53 5.01
N TYR A 104 20.07 4.98 4.10
CA TYR A 104 19.87 4.79 2.67
C TYR A 104 20.30 3.40 2.18
N TYR A 105 21.39 2.86 2.75
CA TYR A 105 22.03 1.64 2.25
C TYR A 105 21.33 0.36 2.72
N GLN A 106 20.75 0.34 3.92
CA GLN A 106 20.08 -0.86 4.47
C GLN A 106 18.70 -1.17 3.85
N PHE A 107 18.13 -0.25 3.07
CA PHE A 107 16.75 -0.36 2.55
C PHE A 107 16.61 -0.33 1.02
N ASN A 108 17.73 -0.19 0.29
CA ASN A 108 17.74 -0.08 -1.19
C ASN A 108 18.62 -1.17 -1.85
N HIS A 109 18.60 -2.39 -1.31
CA HIS A 109 19.16 -3.60 -1.93
C HIS A 109 18.06 -4.63 -2.21
#